data_AF-A0A925RVW5-F1
#
_entry.id   AF-A0A925RVW5-F1
#
_cell.length_a   1.000
_cell.length_b   1.000
_cell.length_c   1.000
_cell.angle_alpha   90.00
_cell.angle_beta   90.00
_cell.angle_gamma   90.00
#
_symmetry.space_group_name_H-M   'P 1'
#
loop_
_entity.id
_entity.type
_entity.pdbx_description
1 polymer ?
#
loop_
_entity_poly.entity_id
_entity_poly.type
_entity_poly.pdbx_seq_one_letter_code
_entity_poly.pdbx_strand_id
1 'polypeptide(L)'
;PGDSSLVDSGRSAHFDRDAYAKWLQRLREVCTQRNIVLIFDEVFVGFRIALGGAQEYFGVRADMVTYGKTLGGGLPVGVVCGRKDLMKRFRKDRPADICFARGTFNSHPYVMAAMQEFLQRLDTAEIRELYRDVDNTWNSRTLHLNQRLTAAALPVQMANLSSIWTVCYTRPSRYNWMFQYYLRAEGLALSWVGSGRLIFSLNYSDADFEAVANKIMAAAQAMQTDGWWWSNTALTNKSIKRRILKEMLAQRF
;
A
#
# COMPACT_ATOMS: atom_id res chain seq x y z
N PRO A 1 4.66 2.60 -7.16
CA PRO A 1 3.80 2.25 -8.32
C PRO A 1 2.51 3.08 -8.32
N GLY A 2 2.29 3.91 -9.34
CA GLY A 2 1.05 4.68 -9.48
C GLY A 2 -0.15 3.78 -9.68
N ASP A 3 -1.34 4.27 -9.34
CA ASP A 3 -2.62 3.60 -9.58
C ASP A 3 -3.07 3.69 -11.05
N SER A 4 -2.21 4.19 -11.94
CA SER A 4 -2.44 4.26 -13.37
C SER A 4 -2.40 2.87 -14.00
N SER A 5 -3.58 2.26 -14.07
CA SER A 5 -4.04 1.24 -15.02
C SER A 5 -3.12 0.03 -15.26
N LEU A 6 -3.61 -1.17 -14.95
CA LEU A 6 -3.03 -2.43 -15.41
C LEU A 6 -3.18 -2.54 -16.95
N VAL A 7 -2.28 -1.89 -17.68
CA VAL A 7 -2.23 -1.92 -19.17
C VAL A 7 -1.55 -3.18 -19.68
N ASP A 8 -0.63 -3.75 -18.90
CA ASP A 8 0.08 -5.00 -19.19
C ASP A 8 0.48 -5.73 -17.89
N SER A 9 1.22 -6.84 -18.04
CA SER A 9 1.74 -7.64 -16.92
C SER A 9 3.12 -7.17 -16.44
N GLY A 10 3.61 -6.01 -16.87
CA GLY A 10 4.96 -5.52 -16.58
C GLY A 10 5.16 -4.99 -15.17
N ARG A 11 4.14 -5.08 -14.31
CA ARG A 11 4.22 -4.63 -12.93
C ARG A 11 5.13 -5.57 -12.14
N SER A 12 6.19 -5.02 -11.56
CA SER A 12 6.97 -5.68 -10.50
C SER A 12 6.67 -5.01 -9.17
N ALA A 13 6.53 -5.82 -8.12
CA ALA A 13 6.30 -5.39 -6.76
C ALA A 13 7.25 -6.11 -5.78
N HIS A 14 8.45 -6.46 -6.25
CA HIS A 14 9.49 -7.01 -5.39
C HIS A 14 9.93 -5.96 -4.36
N PHE A 15 9.93 -6.35 -3.09
CA PHE A 15 10.32 -5.52 -1.96
C PHE A 15 11.42 -6.25 -1.18
N ASP A 16 12.60 -5.66 -1.15
CA ASP A 16 13.70 -6.06 -0.28
C ASP A 16 13.78 -5.04 0.87
N ARG A 17 13.37 -5.47 2.06
CA ARG A 17 13.32 -4.63 3.26
C ARG A 17 14.70 -4.13 3.65
N ASP A 18 15.70 -5.00 3.63
CA ASP A 18 17.05 -4.71 4.12
C ASP A 18 17.78 -3.76 3.16
N ALA A 19 17.65 -4.01 1.85
CA ALA A 19 18.20 -3.10 0.84
C ALA A 19 17.55 -1.71 0.93
N TYR A 20 16.23 -1.65 1.09
CA TYR A 20 15.52 -0.38 1.22
C TYR A 20 15.84 0.34 2.53
N ALA A 21 15.97 -0.38 3.64
CA ALA A 21 16.40 0.19 4.92
C ALA A 21 17.80 0.79 4.82
N LYS A 22 18.77 0.08 4.22
CA LYS A 22 20.13 0.59 3.98
C LYS A 22 20.12 1.85 3.10
N TRP A 23 19.31 1.86 2.05
CA TRP A 23 19.15 3.03 1.20
C TRP A 23 18.56 4.23 1.98
N LEU A 24 17.52 4.01 2.79
CA LEU A 24 16.94 5.05 3.64
C LEU A 24 17.92 5.58 4.69
N GLN A 25 18.74 4.71 5.29
CA GLN A 25 19.80 5.12 6.21
C GLN A 25 20.80 6.04 5.51
N ARG A 26 21.23 5.69 4.30
CA ARG A 26 22.12 6.54 3.50
C ARG A 26 21.47 7.87 3.13
N LEU A 27 20.18 7.87 2.78
CA LEU A 27 19.43 9.11 2.52
C LEU A 27 19.38 10.01 3.76
N ARG A 28 19.11 9.43 4.94
CA ARG A 28 19.12 10.12 6.23
C ARG A 28 20.47 10.76 6.52
N GLU A 29 21.58 10.04 6.32
CA GLU A 29 22.94 10.58 6.49
C GLU A 29 23.17 11.80 5.60
N VAL A 30 22.83 11.70 4.31
CA VAL A 30 22.99 12.79 3.35
C VAL A 30 22.13 14.00 3.75
N CYS A 31 20.88 13.79 4.13
CA CYS A 31 20.01 14.85 4.61
C CYS A 31 20.60 15.57 5.82
N THR A 32 21.13 14.83 6.80
CA THR A 32 21.81 15.41 7.96
C THR A 32 23.05 16.20 7.57
N GLN A 33 23.94 15.63 6.75
CA GLN A 33 25.18 16.28 6.31
C GLN A 33 24.92 17.57 5.51
N ARG A 34 23.82 17.62 4.77
CA ARG A 34 23.46 18.75 3.91
C ARG A 34 22.46 19.71 4.56
N ASN A 35 22.10 19.49 5.82
CA ASN A 35 21.06 20.26 6.52
C ASN A 35 19.73 20.32 5.74
N ILE A 36 19.34 19.20 5.13
CA ILE A 36 18.07 19.01 4.43
C ILE A 36 17.11 18.31 5.38
N VAL A 37 15.89 18.84 5.48
CA VAL A 37 14.81 18.23 6.27
C VAL A 37 14.34 16.95 5.58
N LEU A 38 14.51 15.80 6.24
CA LEU A 38 13.94 14.55 5.77
C LEU A 38 12.50 14.42 6.24
N ILE A 39 11.57 14.32 5.29
CA ILE A 39 10.13 14.16 5.57
C ILE A 39 9.70 12.77 5.12
N PHE A 40 9.11 11.99 6.03
CA PHE A 40 8.43 10.76 5.67
C PHE A 40 6.93 11.01 5.48
N ASP A 41 6.39 10.60 4.34
CA ASP A 41 4.95 10.53 4.15
C ASP A 41 4.43 9.16 4.59
N GLU A 42 3.88 9.12 5.80
CA GLU A 42 3.35 7.93 6.44
C GLU A 42 1.83 7.91 6.45
N VAL A 43 1.16 8.70 5.60
CA VAL A 43 -0.31 8.72 5.51
C VAL A 43 -0.88 7.33 5.19
N PHE A 44 -0.12 6.47 4.51
CA PHE A 44 -0.55 5.11 4.17
C PHE A 44 0.08 4.01 5.03
N VAL A 45 1.34 4.16 5.42
CA VAL A 45 2.12 3.10 6.09
C VAL A 45 2.25 3.29 7.60
N GLY A 46 1.96 4.49 8.12
CA GLY A 46 1.95 4.77 9.54
C GLY A 46 0.94 3.90 10.28
N PHE A 47 1.37 3.31 11.41
CA PHE A 47 0.57 2.38 12.22
C PHE A 47 0.04 1.18 11.43
N ARG A 48 0.71 0.77 10.34
CA ARG A 48 0.29 -0.37 9.52
C ARG A 48 1.36 -1.44 9.42
N ILE A 49 2.57 -1.03 9.06
CA ILE A 49 3.70 -1.96 8.88
C ILE A 49 4.46 -2.21 10.19
N ALA A 50 4.36 -1.28 11.13
CA ALA A 50 4.82 -1.37 12.52
C ALA A 50 4.03 -0.35 13.36
N LEU A 51 4.09 -0.47 14.69
CA LEU A 51 3.44 0.47 15.61
C LEU A 51 3.96 1.90 15.40
N GLY A 52 5.27 2.09 15.39
CA GLY A 52 5.97 3.35 15.10
C GLY A 52 6.10 3.65 13.60
N GLY A 53 5.36 2.95 12.74
CA GLY A 53 5.34 3.19 11.30
C GLY A 53 6.63 2.82 10.58
N ALA A 54 6.86 3.43 9.43
CA ALA A 54 8.04 3.23 8.60
C ALA A 54 9.34 3.59 9.32
N GLN A 55 9.31 4.57 10.23
CA GLN A 55 10.48 4.90 11.03
C GLN A 55 10.96 3.73 11.89
N GLU A 56 10.05 3.06 12.60
CA GLU A 56 10.37 1.83 13.36
C GLU A 56 10.74 0.69 12.42
N TYR A 57 9.92 0.47 11.38
CA TYR A 57 10.06 -0.64 10.46
C TYR A 57 11.41 -0.67 9.71
N PHE A 58 11.91 0.50 9.32
CA PHE A 58 13.19 0.65 8.62
C PHE A 58 14.35 1.10 9.53
N GLY A 59 14.09 1.39 10.81
CA GLY A 59 15.09 1.89 11.74
C GLY A 59 15.66 3.26 11.36
N VAL A 60 14.85 4.14 10.75
CA VAL A 60 15.27 5.47 10.29
C VAL A 60 14.32 6.54 10.81
N ARG A 61 14.84 7.48 11.60
CA ARG A 61 14.04 8.60 12.12
C ARG A 61 14.06 9.79 11.16
N ALA A 62 12.89 10.21 10.72
CA ALA A 62 12.72 11.41 9.90
C ALA A 62 12.77 12.68 10.76
N ASP A 63 13.02 13.83 10.14
CA ASP A 63 12.91 15.13 10.82
C ASP A 63 11.44 15.55 10.99
N MET A 64 10.61 15.20 10.01
CA MET A 64 9.17 15.42 10.01
C MET A 64 8.43 14.21 9.41
N VAL A 65 7.17 14.04 9.78
CA VAL A 65 6.32 12.95 9.32
C VAL A 65 4.90 13.46 9.09
N THR A 66 4.27 12.96 8.02
CA THR A 66 2.84 13.17 7.79
C THR A 66 2.04 11.90 8.05
N TYR A 67 0.94 12.01 8.80
CA TYR A 67 0.00 10.92 9.06
C TYR A 67 -1.41 11.29 8.60
N GLY A 68 -2.26 10.28 8.45
CA GLY A 68 -3.66 10.42 8.09
C GLY A 68 -4.33 9.05 8.12
N LYS A 69 -5.32 8.83 7.24
CA LYS A 69 -6.01 7.55 7.03
C LYS A 69 -6.33 6.82 8.35
N THR A 70 -5.59 5.75 8.66
CA THR A 70 -5.78 4.89 9.84
C THR A 70 -5.88 5.68 11.13
N LEU A 71 -5.04 6.72 11.29
CA LEU A 71 -5.00 7.53 12.50
C LEU A 71 -6.35 8.21 12.80
N GLY A 72 -7.11 8.58 11.78
CA GLY A 72 -8.41 9.23 11.94
C GLY A 72 -9.56 8.30 12.29
N GLY A 73 -9.34 6.97 12.35
CA GLY A 73 -10.41 6.01 12.66
C GLY A 73 -11.59 6.05 11.67
N GLY A 74 -11.33 6.41 10.41
CA GLY A 74 -12.37 6.60 9.39
C GLY A 74 -12.86 8.04 9.21
N LEU A 75 -12.43 8.96 10.09
CA LEU A 75 -12.72 10.40 9.96
C LEU A 75 -11.61 11.14 9.19
N PRO A 76 -11.93 12.26 8.51
CA PRO A 76 -10.95 13.02 7.75
C PRO A 76 -9.92 13.67 8.67
N VAL A 77 -8.65 13.29 8.50
CA VAL A 77 -7.54 13.92 9.22
C VAL A 77 -6.24 13.90 8.41
N GLY A 78 -5.47 14.97 8.55
CA GLY A 78 -4.06 15.04 8.20
C GLY A 78 -3.29 15.59 9.39
N VAL A 79 -2.15 14.97 9.72
CA VAL A 79 -1.31 15.34 10.86
C VAL A 79 0.10 15.54 10.36
N VAL A 80 0.74 16.64 10.78
CA VAL A 80 2.17 16.89 10.57
C VAL A 80 2.84 16.87 11.93
N CYS A 81 3.81 15.98 12.10
CA CYS A 81 4.63 15.85 13.30
C CYS A 81 6.10 16.06 12.94
N GLY A 82 6.94 16.38 13.91
CA GLY A 82 8.37 16.48 13.66
C GLY A 82 9.15 17.03 14.84
N ARG A 83 10.43 17.30 14.60
CA ARG A 83 11.31 17.93 15.61
C ARG A 83 10.75 19.27 16.08
N LYS A 84 10.99 19.57 17.36
CA LYS A 84 10.48 20.78 18.04
C LYS A 84 10.90 22.08 17.33
N ASP A 85 12.13 22.14 16.84
CA ASP A 85 12.66 23.31 16.14
C ASP A 85 11.96 23.56 14.79
N LEU A 86 11.55 22.50 14.10
CA LEU A 86 10.78 22.59 12.84
C LEU A 86 9.29 22.84 13.06
N MET A 87 8.72 22.31 14.15
CA MET A 87 7.30 22.51 14.49
C MET A 87 7.03 23.88 15.12
N LYS A 88 8.08 24.64 15.45
CA LYS A 88 7.94 25.99 15.97
C LYS A 88 7.47 26.92 14.86
N ARG A 89 6.22 27.38 14.97
CA ARG A 89 5.54 28.19 13.94
C ARG A 89 5.90 29.67 13.91
N PHE A 90 6.84 30.12 14.73
CA PHE A 90 7.24 31.52 14.79
C PHE A 90 8.74 31.67 15.08
N ARG A 91 9.31 32.76 14.61
CA ARG A 91 10.71 33.11 14.88
C ARG A 91 10.82 33.94 16.16
N LYS A 92 11.78 33.58 17.03
CA LYS A 92 11.99 34.29 18.31
C LYS A 92 12.54 35.70 18.07
N ASP A 93 13.41 35.83 17.07
CA ASP A 93 14.05 37.05 16.59
C ASP A 93 13.12 37.89 15.69
N ARG A 94 12.04 37.30 15.17
CA ARG A 94 11.06 37.96 14.29
C ARG A 94 9.65 37.47 14.63
N PRO A 95 9.04 37.94 15.73
CA PRO A 95 7.76 37.40 16.22
C PRO A 95 6.59 37.51 15.23
N ALA A 96 6.64 38.47 14.29
CA ALA A 96 5.66 38.63 13.22
C ALA A 96 5.86 37.65 12.04
N ASP A 97 7.00 36.97 11.97
CA ASP A 97 7.29 35.92 10.99
C ASP A 97 6.70 34.59 11.49
N ILE A 98 5.41 34.39 11.18
CA ILE A 98 4.57 33.29 11.65
C ILE A 98 4.13 32.41 10.48
N CYS A 99 4.29 31.10 10.62
CA CYS A 99 3.69 30.12 9.73
C CYS A 99 2.19 29.98 10.04
N PHE A 100 1.36 30.56 9.17
CA PHE A 100 -0.09 30.46 9.24
C PHE A 100 -0.60 29.17 8.60
N ALA A 101 -1.06 28.25 9.44
CA ALA A 101 -1.90 27.11 9.10
C ALA A 101 -3.24 27.30 9.82
N ARG A 102 -4.32 27.39 9.05
CA ARG A 102 -5.71 27.49 9.53
C ARG A 102 -6.56 26.48 8.76
N GLY A 103 -7.63 26.02 9.40
CA GLY A 103 -8.64 25.17 8.79
C GLY A 103 -9.82 25.07 9.75
N THR A 104 -11.04 25.25 9.24
CA THR A 104 -12.27 25.28 10.05
C THR A 104 -12.46 24.01 10.87
N PHE A 105 -12.09 22.86 10.28
CA PHE A 105 -12.21 21.54 10.91
C PHE A 105 -10.89 21.05 11.55
N ASN A 106 -9.86 21.90 11.64
CA ASN A 106 -8.64 21.52 12.33
C ASN A 106 -8.96 21.24 13.79
N SER A 107 -8.51 20.10 14.30
CA SER A 107 -8.76 19.66 15.68
C SER A 107 -10.25 19.53 16.02
N HIS A 108 -11.09 19.14 15.05
CA HIS A 108 -12.50 18.85 15.30
C HIS A 108 -12.66 17.81 16.43
N PRO A 109 -13.50 18.04 17.47
CA PRO A 109 -13.57 17.19 18.66
C PRO A 109 -13.80 15.70 18.38
N TYR A 110 -14.71 15.35 17.47
CA TYR A 110 -14.92 13.95 17.08
C TYR A 110 -13.67 13.28 16.49
N VAL A 111 -12.91 14.01 15.67
CA VAL A 111 -11.67 13.50 15.07
C VAL A 111 -10.61 13.31 16.15
N MET A 112 -10.47 14.27 17.07
CA MET A 112 -9.52 14.17 18.18
C MET A 112 -9.86 13.02 19.13
N ALA A 113 -11.14 12.81 19.44
CA ALA A 113 -11.60 11.69 20.26
C ALA A 113 -11.32 10.33 19.60
N ALA A 114 -11.64 10.19 18.30
CA ALA A 114 -11.36 8.95 17.56
C ALA A 114 -9.86 8.66 17.48
N MET A 115 -9.03 9.68 17.24
CA MET A 115 -7.57 9.55 17.25
C MET A 115 -7.04 9.14 18.63
N GLN A 116 -7.55 9.75 19.69
CA GLN A 116 -7.13 9.43 21.05
C GLN A 116 -7.45 7.97 21.38
N GLU A 117 -8.67 7.51 21.11
CA GLU A 117 -9.06 6.12 21.31
C GLU A 117 -8.19 5.18 20.47
N PHE A 118 -7.95 5.50 19.19
CA PHE A 118 -7.06 4.71 18.34
C PHE A 118 -5.66 4.56 18.96
N LEU A 119 -5.05 5.67 19.40
CA LEU A 119 -3.72 5.65 20.02
C LEU A 119 -3.71 4.89 21.35
N GLN A 120 -4.74 5.04 22.18
CA GLN A 120 -4.89 4.29 23.43
C GLN A 120 -5.02 2.78 23.17
N ARG A 121 -5.79 2.39 22.14
CA ARG A 121 -5.93 0.98 21.74
C ARG A 121 -4.63 0.39 21.22
N LEU A 122 -3.82 1.15 20.48
CA LEU A 122 -2.50 0.68 20.01
C LEU A 122 -1.59 0.21 21.16
N ASP A 123 -1.76 0.76 22.37
CA ASP A 123 -0.96 0.40 23.54
C ASP A 123 -1.44 -0.87 24.26
N THR A 124 -2.64 -1.38 23.95
CA THR A 124 -3.18 -2.58 24.59
C THR A 124 -2.43 -3.84 24.18
N ALA A 125 -2.38 -4.84 25.07
CA ALA A 125 -1.71 -6.11 24.79
C ALA A 125 -2.29 -6.84 23.56
N GLU A 126 -3.62 -6.80 23.41
CA GLU A 126 -4.34 -7.37 22.28
C GLU A 126 -3.86 -6.79 20.94
N ILE A 127 -3.77 -5.46 20.83
CA ILE A 127 -3.34 -4.83 19.59
C ILE A 127 -1.84 -5.00 19.37
N ARG A 128 -1.02 -4.91 20.43
CA ARG A 128 0.43 -5.17 20.35
C ARG A 128 0.74 -6.58 19.84
N GLU A 129 -0.07 -7.57 20.20
CA GLU A 129 0.03 -8.94 19.68
C GLU A 129 -0.05 -8.98 18.15
N LEU A 130 -0.98 -8.23 17.56
CA LEU A 130 -1.16 -8.18 16.11
C LEU A 130 0.09 -7.68 15.36
N TYR A 131 0.95 -6.89 16.00
CA TYR A 131 2.18 -6.37 15.40
C TYR A 131 3.39 -7.27 15.63
N ARG A 132 3.37 -8.16 16.63
CA ARG A 132 4.57 -8.91 17.08
C ARG A 132 5.26 -9.65 15.95
N ASP A 133 4.47 -10.30 15.10
CA ASP A 133 4.98 -11.13 13.99
C ASP A 133 4.28 -10.79 12.66
N VAL A 134 3.98 -9.50 12.47
CA VAL A 134 3.13 -9.02 11.38
C VAL A 134 3.69 -9.38 10.00
N ASP A 135 4.99 -9.22 9.79
CA ASP A 135 5.62 -9.54 8.51
C ASP A 135 5.55 -11.04 8.21
N ASN A 136 5.91 -11.91 9.16
CA ASN A 136 5.87 -13.36 8.95
C ASN A 136 4.44 -13.86 8.72
N THR A 137 3.46 -13.30 9.45
CA THR A 137 2.04 -13.60 9.25
C THR A 137 1.59 -13.27 7.82
N TRP A 138 1.89 -12.07 7.32
CA TRP A 138 1.47 -11.69 5.97
C TRP A 138 2.31 -12.33 4.85
N ASN A 139 3.60 -12.57 5.09
CA ASN A 139 4.49 -13.22 4.13
C ASN A 139 4.13 -14.70 3.96
N SER A 140 3.84 -15.42 5.05
CA SER A 140 3.40 -16.82 5.00
C SER A 140 2.06 -16.98 4.28
N ARG A 141 1.09 -16.10 4.56
CA ARG A 141 -0.19 -16.02 3.85
C ARG A 141 0.00 -15.79 2.34
N THR A 142 0.89 -14.87 1.97
CA THR A 142 1.21 -14.57 0.56
C THR A 142 1.85 -15.78 -0.11
N LEU A 143 2.81 -16.43 0.55
CA LEU A 143 3.50 -17.62 0.06
C LEU A 143 2.52 -18.77 -0.16
N HIS A 144 1.67 -19.06 0.83
CA HIS A 144 0.67 -20.13 0.76
C HIS A 144 -0.29 -19.94 -0.42
N LEU A 145 -0.85 -18.73 -0.60
CA LEU A 145 -1.73 -18.45 -1.73
C LEU A 145 -0.98 -18.56 -3.07
N ASN A 146 0.26 -18.07 -3.15
CA ASN A 146 1.05 -18.19 -4.38
C ASN A 146 1.37 -19.65 -4.75
N GLN A 147 1.62 -20.51 -3.77
CA GLN A 147 1.79 -21.95 -4.00
C GLN A 147 0.54 -22.57 -4.59
N ARG A 148 -0.65 -22.23 -4.06
CA ARG A 148 -1.95 -22.69 -4.59
C ARG A 148 -2.20 -22.19 -6.01
N LEU A 149 -1.97 -20.91 -6.28
CA LEU A 149 -2.10 -20.33 -7.62
C LEU A 149 -1.17 -21.00 -8.64
N THR A 150 0.08 -21.26 -8.22
CA THR A 150 1.09 -21.93 -9.05
C THR A 150 0.71 -23.38 -9.33
N ALA A 151 0.27 -24.13 -8.32
CA ALA A 151 -0.16 -25.52 -8.46
C ALA A 151 -1.37 -25.67 -9.40
N ALA A 152 -2.26 -24.69 -9.42
CA ALA A 152 -3.39 -24.62 -10.35
C ALA A 152 -3.02 -24.04 -11.74
N ALA A 153 -1.74 -23.74 -11.99
CA ALA A 153 -1.26 -23.12 -13.23
C ALA A 153 -1.97 -21.79 -13.59
N LEU A 154 -2.40 -21.04 -12.58
CA LEU A 154 -3.06 -19.74 -12.73
C LEU A 154 -2.01 -18.64 -12.90
N PRO A 155 -2.15 -17.72 -13.86
CA PRO A 155 -1.14 -16.72 -14.18
C PRO A 155 -1.21 -15.48 -13.26
N VAL A 156 -1.54 -15.70 -11.98
CA VAL A 156 -1.70 -14.66 -10.95
C VAL A 156 -0.69 -14.91 -9.85
N GLN A 157 -0.09 -13.84 -9.33
CA GLN A 157 0.82 -13.89 -8.19
C GLN A 157 0.57 -12.69 -7.28
N MET A 158 0.71 -12.87 -5.99
CA MET A 158 0.65 -11.81 -4.99
C MET A 158 2.06 -11.41 -4.56
N ALA A 159 2.28 -10.11 -4.43
CA ALA A 159 3.41 -9.53 -3.73
C ALA A 159 2.89 -8.68 -2.58
N ASN A 160 3.63 -8.60 -1.48
CA ASN A 160 3.19 -7.88 -0.30
C ASN A 160 4.30 -7.05 0.36
N LEU A 161 3.86 -5.99 1.03
CA LEU A 161 4.57 -5.32 2.12
C LEU A 161 3.65 -5.41 3.33
N SER A 162 3.90 -6.38 4.22
CA SER A 162 2.99 -6.67 5.33
C SER A 162 1.55 -6.88 4.80
N SER A 163 0.55 -6.21 5.39
CA SER A 163 -0.88 -6.24 5.00
C SER A 163 -1.23 -5.51 3.69
N ILE A 164 -0.25 -4.94 2.99
CA ILE A 164 -0.42 -4.21 1.73
C ILE A 164 -0.04 -5.14 0.59
N TRP A 165 -1.03 -5.67 -0.12
CA TRP A 165 -0.82 -6.65 -1.17
C TRP A 165 -1.05 -6.04 -2.55
N THR A 166 -0.36 -6.61 -3.54
CA THR A 166 -0.45 -6.23 -4.94
C THR A 166 -0.54 -7.47 -5.81
N VAL A 167 -1.58 -7.54 -6.62
CA VAL A 167 -1.76 -8.53 -7.69
C VAL A 167 -0.77 -8.24 -8.82
N CYS A 168 -0.02 -9.28 -9.16
CA CYS A 168 0.92 -9.37 -10.28
C CYS A 168 0.49 -10.52 -11.19
N TYR A 169 1.00 -10.54 -12.42
CA TYR A 169 0.66 -11.56 -13.41
C TYR A 169 1.92 -12.14 -14.03
N THR A 170 1.97 -13.46 -14.14
CA THR A 170 3.15 -14.19 -14.64
C THR A 170 3.15 -14.36 -16.16
N ARG A 171 2.06 -13.99 -16.83
CA ARG A 171 1.92 -14.06 -18.29
C ARG A 171 1.42 -12.72 -18.85
N PRO A 172 1.92 -12.27 -20.02
CA PRO A 172 1.37 -11.10 -20.71
C PRO A 172 -0.11 -11.29 -21.06
N SER A 173 -0.97 -10.40 -20.59
CA SER A 173 -2.37 -10.32 -21.03
C SER A 173 -2.85 -8.87 -21.03
N ARG A 174 -3.67 -8.54 -22.04
CA ARG A 174 -4.36 -7.24 -22.11
C ARG A 174 -5.61 -7.19 -21.23
N TYR A 175 -6.07 -8.34 -20.74
CA TYR A 175 -7.35 -8.50 -20.04
C TYR A 175 -7.18 -8.63 -18.53
N ASN A 176 -5.98 -8.46 -17.99
CA ASN A 176 -5.72 -8.50 -16.55
C ASN A 176 -6.60 -7.53 -15.74
N TRP A 177 -7.00 -6.39 -16.32
CA TRP A 177 -7.94 -5.46 -15.71
C TRP A 177 -9.31 -6.09 -15.43
N MET A 178 -9.68 -7.19 -16.10
CA MET A 178 -10.96 -7.89 -15.89
C MET A 178 -10.98 -8.66 -14.57
N PHE A 179 -9.81 -9.05 -14.03
CA PHE A 179 -9.73 -9.89 -12.83
C PHE A 179 -10.47 -9.29 -11.62
N GLN A 180 -10.50 -7.96 -11.52
CA GLN A 180 -11.25 -7.27 -10.46
C GLN A 180 -12.76 -7.57 -10.50
N TYR A 181 -13.35 -7.84 -11.67
CA TYR A 181 -14.77 -8.17 -11.79
C TYR A 181 -15.03 -9.62 -11.36
N TYR A 182 -14.12 -10.54 -11.66
CA TYR A 182 -14.18 -11.92 -11.15
C TYR A 182 -14.04 -11.95 -9.63
N LEU A 183 -13.09 -11.18 -9.07
CA LEU A 183 -12.97 -11.01 -7.63
C LEU A 183 -14.27 -10.45 -7.02
N ARG A 184 -14.87 -9.45 -7.66
CA ARG A 184 -16.14 -8.87 -7.22
C ARG A 184 -17.29 -9.89 -7.28
N ALA A 185 -17.34 -10.73 -8.32
CA ALA A 185 -18.34 -11.79 -8.44
C ALA A 185 -18.24 -12.82 -7.29
N GLU A 186 -17.02 -13.10 -6.83
CA GLU A 186 -16.76 -13.93 -5.63
C GLU A 186 -16.99 -13.17 -4.30
N GLY A 187 -17.41 -11.91 -4.35
CA GLY A 187 -17.68 -11.06 -3.18
C GLY A 187 -16.46 -10.32 -2.62
N LEU A 188 -15.36 -10.24 -3.36
CA LEU A 188 -14.18 -9.45 -3.00
C LEU A 188 -14.20 -8.10 -3.72
N ALA A 189 -14.59 -7.05 -3.01
CA ALA A 189 -14.59 -5.69 -3.54
C ALA A 189 -13.19 -5.07 -3.50
N LEU A 190 -12.63 -4.76 -4.66
CA LEU A 190 -11.42 -3.96 -4.80
C LEU A 190 -11.75 -2.47 -4.96
N SER A 191 -10.74 -1.62 -4.74
CA SER A 191 -10.83 -0.21 -5.10
C SER A 191 -11.12 -0.04 -6.59
N TRP A 192 -11.99 0.92 -6.93
CA TRP A 192 -12.48 1.17 -8.30
C TRP A 192 -11.38 1.56 -9.31
N VAL A 193 -10.18 1.91 -8.84
CA VAL A 193 -9.06 2.34 -9.70
C VAL A 193 -8.31 1.15 -10.36
N GLY A 194 -8.83 -0.07 -10.29
CA GLY A 194 -8.30 -1.23 -11.01
C GLY A 194 -6.86 -1.60 -10.63
N SER A 195 -6.40 -1.13 -9.46
CA SER A 195 -4.97 -1.11 -9.12
C SER A 195 -4.46 -2.43 -8.56
N GLY A 196 -5.25 -3.51 -8.57
CA GLY A 196 -4.86 -4.81 -8.04
C GLY A 196 -4.32 -4.76 -6.61
N ARG A 197 -4.60 -3.70 -5.83
CA ARG A 197 -4.15 -3.58 -4.46
C ARG A 197 -5.20 -4.16 -3.52
N LEU A 198 -4.75 -5.00 -2.61
CA LEU A 198 -5.54 -5.63 -1.57
C LEU A 198 -4.99 -5.13 -0.24
N ILE A 199 -5.79 -4.39 0.53
CA ILE A 199 -5.36 -3.84 1.82
C ILE A 199 -6.13 -4.55 2.91
N PHE A 200 -5.42 -5.33 3.71
CA PHE A 200 -6.03 -6.09 4.78
C PHE A 200 -6.03 -5.31 6.09
N SER A 201 -7.05 -5.57 6.91
CA SER A 201 -7.01 -5.18 8.32
C SER A 201 -6.13 -6.17 9.09
N LEU A 202 -5.47 -5.71 10.15
CA LEU A 202 -4.57 -6.56 10.94
C LEU A 202 -5.32 -7.60 11.78
N ASN A 203 -6.63 -7.42 12.00
CA ASN A 203 -7.46 -8.34 12.79
C ASN A 203 -8.00 -9.55 12.00
N TYR A 204 -7.50 -9.81 10.78
CA TYR A 204 -7.88 -11.01 10.01
C TYR A 204 -7.38 -12.27 10.71
N SER A 205 -8.29 -13.14 11.12
CA SER A 205 -7.95 -14.50 11.55
C SER A 205 -7.49 -15.35 10.36
N ASP A 206 -6.92 -16.51 10.64
CA ASP A 206 -6.53 -17.45 9.59
C ASP A 206 -7.75 -17.99 8.82
N ALA A 207 -8.89 -18.16 9.49
CA ALA A 207 -10.14 -18.54 8.85
C ALA A 207 -10.66 -17.45 7.90
N ASP A 208 -10.61 -16.17 8.32
CA ASP A 208 -10.99 -15.04 7.47
C ASP A 208 -10.08 -14.97 6.24
N PHE A 209 -8.78 -15.15 6.44
CA PHE A 209 -7.81 -15.13 5.36
C PHE A 209 -7.99 -16.30 4.38
N GLU A 210 -8.20 -17.53 4.88
CA GLU A 210 -8.45 -18.68 4.01
C GLU A 210 -9.75 -18.53 3.21
N ALA A 211 -10.79 -17.91 3.77
CA ALA A 211 -11.99 -17.57 3.03
C ALA A 211 -11.70 -16.60 1.86
N VAL A 212 -10.86 -15.59 2.09
CA VAL A 212 -10.40 -14.69 1.01
C VAL A 212 -9.55 -15.44 -0.01
N ALA A 213 -8.61 -16.27 0.42
CA ALA A 213 -7.76 -17.07 -0.46
C ALA A 213 -8.59 -17.98 -1.38
N ASN A 214 -9.61 -18.65 -0.83
CA ASN A 214 -10.54 -19.49 -1.59
C ASN A 214 -11.31 -18.69 -2.66
N LYS A 215 -11.78 -17.49 -2.31
CA LYS A 215 -12.45 -16.59 -3.25
C LYS A 215 -11.51 -16.09 -4.36
N ILE A 216 -10.25 -15.78 -4.04
CA ILE A 216 -9.25 -15.41 -5.04
C ILE A 216 -8.99 -16.57 -6.01
N MET A 217 -8.85 -17.79 -5.48
CA MET A 217 -8.67 -19.00 -6.30
C MET A 217 -9.87 -19.24 -7.23
N ALA A 218 -11.10 -19.13 -6.71
CA ALA A 218 -12.32 -19.29 -7.50
C ALA A 218 -12.41 -18.23 -8.63
N ALA A 219 -12.18 -16.96 -8.30
CA ALA A 219 -12.17 -15.87 -9.28
C ALA A 219 -11.14 -16.10 -10.39
N ALA A 220 -9.94 -16.55 -10.01
CA ALA A 220 -8.88 -16.83 -10.97
C ALA A 220 -9.24 -18.04 -11.84
N GLN A 221 -9.74 -19.12 -11.26
CA GLN A 221 -10.16 -20.29 -12.02
C GLN A 221 -11.27 -19.94 -13.02
N ALA A 222 -12.27 -19.16 -12.60
CA ALA A 222 -13.34 -18.69 -13.48
C ALA A 222 -12.81 -17.86 -14.66
N MET A 223 -11.93 -16.88 -14.39
CA MET A 223 -11.32 -16.07 -15.45
C MET A 223 -10.45 -16.89 -16.42
N GLN A 224 -9.78 -17.94 -15.92
CA GLN A 224 -9.03 -18.87 -16.77
C GLN A 224 -9.95 -19.72 -17.63
N THR A 225 -11.03 -20.28 -17.06
CA THR A 225 -12.04 -21.06 -17.78
C THR A 225 -12.69 -20.25 -18.89
N ASP A 226 -12.95 -18.96 -18.66
CA ASP A 226 -13.52 -18.05 -19.66
C ASP A 226 -12.49 -17.61 -20.73
N GLY A 227 -11.22 -18.02 -20.61
CA GLY A 227 -10.19 -17.84 -21.63
C GLY A 227 -9.53 -16.46 -21.66
N TRP A 228 -9.71 -15.62 -20.64
CA TRP A 228 -9.16 -14.24 -20.66
C TRP A 228 -7.65 -14.13 -20.47
N TRP A 229 -7.00 -15.19 -20.00
CA TRP A 229 -5.53 -15.32 -20.00
C TRP A 229 -4.97 -16.10 -21.18
N TRP A 230 -5.74 -16.19 -22.27
CA TRP A 230 -5.22 -16.70 -23.52
C TRP A 230 -4.00 -15.86 -23.97
N SER A 231 -2.91 -16.55 -24.31
CA SER A 231 -1.68 -15.94 -24.80
C SER A 231 -1.11 -16.74 -25.97
N ASN A 232 -0.79 -16.08 -27.08
CA ASN A 232 0.05 -16.61 -28.14
C ASN A 232 1.54 -16.35 -27.81
N THR A 233 2.47 -17.20 -28.26
CA THR A 233 3.93 -17.07 -28.03
C THR A 233 4.51 -15.73 -28.53
N ALA A 234 3.87 -15.09 -29.51
CA ALA A 234 4.24 -13.75 -29.99
C ALA A 234 3.76 -12.59 -29.09
N LEU A 235 2.90 -12.85 -28.10
CA LEU A 235 2.34 -11.82 -27.22
C LEU A 235 3.32 -11.48 -26.10
N THR A 236 3.75 -10.22 -26.05
CA THR A 236 4.66 -9.70 -25.02
C THR A 236 4.07 -8.41 -24.43
N ASN A 237 4.49 -8.04 -23.22
CA ASN A 237 4.10 -6.76 -22.62
C ASN A 237 4.43 -5.56 -23.56
N LYS A 238 5.57 -5.63 -24.27
CA LYS A 238 5.98 -4.61 -25.26
C LYS A 238 5.02 -4.55 -26.45
N SER A 239 4.59 -5.69 -26.99
CA SER A 239 3.65 -5.71 -28.13
C SER A 239 2.25 -5.25 -27.71
N ILE A 240 1.79 -5.58 -26.50
CA ILE A 240 0.54 -5.08 -25.92
C ILE A 240 0.56 -3.55 -25.82
N LYS A 241 1.57 -2.98 -25.15
CA LYS A 241 1.74 -1.52 -25.02
C LYS A 241 1.74 -0.80 -26.37
N ARG A 242 2.51 -1.31 -27.34
CA ARG A 242 2.59 -0.72 -28.69
C ARG A 242 1.24 -0.74 -29.40
N ARG A 243 0.47 -1.82 -29.25
CA ARG A 243 -0.85 -1.96 -29.87
C ARG A 243 -1.86 -1.00 -29.25
N ILE A 244 -1.91 -0.92 -27.92
CA ILE A 244 -2.80 0.02 -27.20
C ILE A 244 -2.51 1.46 -27.61
N LEU A 245 -1.23 1.85 -27.69
CA LEU A 245 -0.85 3.19 -28.14
C LEU A 245 -1.33 3.47 -29.57
N LYS A 246 -1.16 2.52 -30.50
CA LYS A 246 -1.65 2.67 -31.88
C LYS A 246 -3.17 2.80 -31.93
N GLU A 247 -3.90 1.99 -31.18
CA GLU A 247 -5.37 2.02 -31.12
C GLU A 247 -5.86 3.36 -30.53
N MET A 248 -5.23 3.86 -29.47
CA MET A 248 -5.55 5.18 -28.90
C MET A 248 -5.29 6.34 -29.87
N LEU A 249 -4.21 6.27 -30.65
CA LEU A 249 -3.93 7.27 -31.69
C LEU A 249 -4.94 7.19 -32.82
N ALA A 250 -5.30 5.99 -33.28
CA ALA A 250 -6.26 5.78 -34.37
C ALA A 250 -7.72 6.14 -33.99
N GLN A 251 -8.04 6.28 -32.71
CA GLN A 251 -9.36 6.73 -32.24
C GLN A 251 -9.41 8.24 -31.97
N ARG A 252 -8.26 8.92 -31.96
CA ARG A 252 -8.14 10.36 -31.75
C ARG A 252 -8.11 11.17 -33.05
N PHE A 253 -7.96 10.49 -34.18
CA PHE A 253 -7.95 11.02 -35.54
C PHE A 253 -8.96 10.22 -36.37
#